data_AF-A0A3D1RMF7-F1
#
_entry.id   AF-A0A3D1RMF7-F1
#
_cell.length_a   1.000
_cell.length_b   1.000
_cell.length_c   1.000
_cell.angle_alpha   90.00
_cell.angle_beta   90.00
_cell.angle_gamma   90.00
#
_symmetry.space_group_name_H-M   'P 1'
#
loop_
_entity.id
_entity.type
_entity.pdbx_description
1 polymer ?
#
loop_
_entity_poly.entity_id
_entity_poly.type
_entity_poly.pdbx_seq_one_letter_code
_entity_poly.pdbx_strand_id
1 'polypeptide(L)' 'DFATDAAMAKVKASETANQVAGQAVQIHGGYGYTRDFPVERIMRDAKITEIYEGTSEIQRVVISNSILR' A
#
# COMPACT_ATOMS: atom_id res chain seq x y z
N ASP A 1 20.54 8.87 1.74
CA ASP A 1 19.88 9.98 1.00
C ASP A 1 18.40 9.87 1.33
N PHE A 2 17.82 10.89 1.95
CA PHE A 2 16.46 10.80 2.50
C PHE A 2 15.40 10.46 1.44
N ALA A 3 15.67 10.79 0.17
CA ALA A 3 14.79 10.47 -0.94
C ALA A 3 14.67 8.95 -1.18
N THR A 4 15.77 8.20 -1.13
CA THR A 4 15.77 6.75 -1.28
C THR A 4 15.07 6.07 -0.11
N ASP A 5 15.36 6.51 1.11
CA ASP A 5 14.75 5.94 2.33
C ASP A 5 13.23 6.19 2.34
N ALA A 6 12.79 7.38 1.91
CA ALA A 6 11.38 7.71 1.75
C ALA A 6 10.69 6.85 0.67
N ALA A 7 11.33 6.63 -0.48
CA ALA A 7 10.81 5.78 -1.55
C ALA A 7 10.64 4.33 -1.08
N MET A 8 11.64 3.78 -0.37
CA MET A 8 11.58 2.44 0.23
C MET A 8 10.45 2.34 1.26
N ALA A 9 10.35 3.32 2.16
CA ALA A 9 9.31 3.35 3.17
C ALA A 9 7.91 3.41 2.55
N LYS A 10 7.72 4.25 1.53
CA LYS A 10 6.42 4.42 0.86
C LYS A 10 5.95 3.13 0.21
N VAL A 11 6.79 2.47 -0.60
CA VAL A 11 6.43 1.20 -1.25
C VAL A 11 6.09 0.14 -0.21
N LYS A 12 6.95 0.00 0.81
CA LYS A 12 6.75 -1.01 1.85
C LYS A 12 5.44 -0.77 2.61
N ALA A 13 5.17 0.47 3.00
CA ALA A 13 3.97 0.81 3.74
C ALA A 13 2.69 0.61 2.91
N SER A 14 2.67 1.07 1.65
CA SER A 14 1.49 0.95 0.78
C SER A 14 1.11 -0.50 0.48
N GLU A 15 2.11 -1.33 0.15
CA GLU A 15 1.86 -2.75 -0.17
C GLU A 15 1.45 -3.54 1.07
N THR A 16 2.05 -3.22 2.22
CA THR A 16 1.66 -3.81 3.50
C THR A 16 0.24 -3.41 3.88
N ALA A 17 -0.14 -2.15 3.69
CA ALA A 17 -1.50 -1.68 3.97
C ALA A 17 -2.53 -2.43 3.12
N ASN A 18 -2.26 -2.60 1.82
CA ASN A 18 -3.16 -3.32 0.91
C ASN A 18 -3.27 -4.82 1.28
N GLN A 19 -2.13 -5.47 1.56
CA GLN A 19 -2.11 -6.86 2.01
C GLN A 19 -2.90 -7.08 3.30
N VAL A 20 -2.63 -6.27 4.33
CA VAL A 20 -3.26 -6.41 5.65
C VAL A 20 -4.74 -6.08 5.57
N ALA A 21 -5.14 -5.06 4.82
CA ALA A 21 -6.55 -4.72 4.64
C ALA A 21 -7.32 -5.84 3.92
N GLY A 22 -6.72 -6.46 2.89
CA GLY A 22 -7.29 -7.64 2.23
C GLY A 22 -7.45 -8.83 3.18
N GLN A 23 -6.43 -9.12 4.00
CA GLN A 23 -6.52 -10.16 5.02
C GLN A 23 -7.59 -9.85 6.07
N ALA A 24 -7.73 -8.58 6.47
CA ALA A 24 -8.74 -8.17 7.42
C ALA A 24 -10.16 -8.44 6.87
N VAL A 25 -10.43 -8.13 5.59
CA VAL A 25 -11.70 -8.49 4.93
C VAL A 25 -11.91 -10.00 4.96
N GLN A 26 -10.89 -10.79 4.62
CA GLN A 26 -10.97 -12.25 4.62
C GLN A 26 -11.30 -12.84 6.00
N ILE A 27 -10.72 -12.30 7.08
CA ILE A 27 -10.99 -12.73 8.45
C ILE A 27 -12.44 -12.47 8.85
N HIS A 28 -13.02 -11.34 8.39
CA HIS A 28 -14.41 -10.99 8.68
C HIS A 28 -15.41 -11.76 7.80
N GLY A 29 -14.95 -12.54 6.81
CA GLY A 29 -15.81 -13.30 5.90
C GLY A 29 -16.80 -12.40 5.15
N GLY A 30 -18.06 -12.83 5.04
CA GLY A 30 -19.11 -12.05 4.36
C GLY A 30 -19.35 -10.67 4.98
N TYR A 31 -19.21 -10.55 6.31
CA TYR A 31 -19.32 -9.27 7.02
C TYR A 31 -18.19 -8.30 6.63
N GLY A 32 -17.04 -8.82 6.23
CA GLY A 32 -15.93 -8.00 5.74
C GLY A 32 -16.22 -7.28 4.42
N TYR A 33 -17.29 -7.68 3.72
CA TYR A 33 -17.71 -7.12 2.44
C TYR A 33 -18.97 -6.26 2.55
N THR A 34 -19.59 -6.16 3.73
CA THR A 34 -20.71 -5.25 3.98
C THR A 34 -20.22 -3.91 4.49
N ARG A 35 -21.01 -2.86 4.28
CA ARG A 35 -20.71 -1.50 4.78
C ARG A 35 -21.00 -1.32 6.27
N ASP A 36 -21.50 -2.36 6.93
CA ASP A 36 -21.78 -2.34 8.36
C ASP A 36 -20.49 -2.42 9.19
N PHE A 37 -19.41 -2.93 8.58
CA PHE A 37 -18.10 -3.03 9.20
C PHE A 37 -17.09 -2.12 8.47
N PRO A 38 -16.15 -1.48 9.20
CA PRO A 38 -15.24 -0.51 8.61
C PRO A 38 -14.18 -1.13 7.69
N VAL A 39 -14.01 -2.46 7.71
CA VAL A 39 -12.92 -3.16 7.05
C VAL A 39 -12.99 -3.08 5.52
N GLU A 40 -14.19 -3.08 4.94
CA GLU A 40 -14.37 -2.88 3.48
C GLU A 40 -13.83 -1.52 3.03
N ARG A 41 -14.10 -0.48 3.85
CA ARG A 41 -13.65 0.88 3.58
C ARG A 41 -12.14 0.98 3.68
N ILE A 42 -11.54 0.37 4.71
CA ILE A 42 -10.08 0.34 4.88
C ILE A 42 -9.41 -0.34 3.68
N MET A 43 -9.97 -1.43 3.15
CA MET A 43 -9.45 -2.09 1.95
C MET A 43 -9.48 -1.17 0.72
N ARG A 44 -10.58 -0.44 0.51
CA ARG A 44 -10.67 0.55 -0.58
C ARG A 44 -9.69 1.70 -0.40
N ASP A 45 -9.60 2.23 0.80
CA ASP A 45 -8.73 3.36 1.14
C ASP A 45 -7.24 2.95 1.02
N ALA A 46 -6.88 1.72 1.38
CA ALA A 46 -5.50 1.23 1.25
C ALA A 46 -5.00 1.21 -0.20
N LYS A 47 -5.89 0.94 -1.18
CA LYS A 47 -5.47 0.78 -2.58
C LYS A 47 -4.89 2.07 -3.18
N ILE A 48 -5.41 3.24 -2.80
CA ILE A 48 -4.94 4.51 -3.36
C ILE A 48 -3.47 4.76 -3.03
N THR A 49 -2.99 4.25 -1.90
CA THR A 49 -1.61 4.43 -1.42
C THR A 49 -0.55 3.88 -2.37
N GLU A 50 -0.89 2.92 -3.23
CA GLU A 50 0.03 2.40 -4.26
C GLU A 50 0.11 3.30 -5.50
N ILE A 51 -0.79 4.29 -5.63
CA ILE A 51 -0.96 5.11 -6.84
C ILE A 51 -0.51 6.56 -6.63
N TYR A 52 -0.95 7.20 -5.53
CA TYR A 52 -0.63 8.60 -5.27
C TYR A 52 0.81 8.78 -4.71
N GLU A 53 1.34 10.01 -4.79
CA GLU A 53 2.76 10.35 -4.53
C GLU A 53 3.76 9.47 -5.33
N GLY A 54 3.39 9.12 -6.57
CA GLY A 54 4.16 8.21 -7.40
C GLY A 54 3.83 6.75 -7.13
N THR A 55 3.57 6.01 -8.22
CA THR A 55 3.17 4.61 -8.10
C THR A 55 4.28 3.75 -7.50
N SER A 56 3.94 2.57 -7.00
CA SER A 56 4.94 1.61 -6.47
C SER A 56 6.05 1.31 -7.49
N GLU A 57 5.73 1.27 -8.78
CA GLU A 57 6.70 1.07 -9.87
C GLU A 57 7.65 2.27 -9.99
N ILE A 58 7.13 3.49 -9.93
CA ILE A 58 7.97 4.70 -9.99
C ILE A 58 8.91 4.78 -8.79
N GLN A 59 8.40 4.46 -7.60
CA GLN A 59 9.24 4.43 -6.40
C GLN A 59 10.35 3.36 -6.50
N ARG A 60 10.07 2.19 -7.08
CA ARG A 60 11.11 1.19 -7.38
C ARG A 60 12.16 1.71 -8.36
N VAL A 61 11.78 2.46 -9.39
CA VAL A 61 12.72 3.09 -10.31
C VAL A 61 13.63 4.09 -9.59
N VAL A 62 13.08 4.91 -8.69
CA VAL A 62 13.87 5.84 -7.86
C VAL A 62 14.89 5.08 -7.00
N ILE A 63 14.46 4.00 -6.35
CA ILE A 63 15.35 3.14 -5.54
C ILE A 63 16.44 2.52 -6.42
N SER A 64 16.10 1.92 -7.56
CA SER A 64 17.06 1.32 -8.49
C SER A 64 18.09 2.33 -8.99
N ASN A 65 17.67 3.55 -9.34
CA ASN A 65 18.58 4.61 -9.78
C ASN A 65 19.56 5.04 -8.68
N SER A 66 19.19 4.93 -7.41
CA SER A 66 20.10 5.23 -6.30
C SER A 66 21.15 4.15 -6.06
N ILE A 67 20.92 2.92 -6.52
CA ILE A 67 21.85 1.78 -6.41
C ILE A 67 22.79 1.73 -7.62
N LEU A 68 22.30 2.09 -8.81
CA LEU A 68 23.03 2.03 -10.08
C LEU A 68 23.86 3.28 -10.38
N ARG A 69 23.80 4.29 -9.51
CA ARG A 69 24.65 5.48 -9.54
C ARG A 69 25.99 5.20 -8.90
#